data_AF-A0A8S1MIK9-F1
#
_entry.id   AF-A0A8S1MIK9-F1
#
_cell.length_a   1.000
_cell.length_b   1.000
_cell.length_c   1.000
_cell.angle_alpha   90.00
_cell.angle_beta   90.00
_cell.angle_gamma   90.00
#
_symmetry.space_group_name_H-M   'P 1'
#
loop_
_entity.id
_entity.type
_entity.pdbx_description
1 polymer ?
#
loop_
_entity_poly.entity_id
_entity_poly.type
_entity_poly.pdbx_seq_one_letter_code
_entity_poly.pdbx_strand_id
1 'polypeptide(L)'
;MDEFFDDPAGTIETYIVPEVAAQPLMFNDAARQPFEMPIAPNAGVTLVSAEQQQRRDKLREIEEERIKLVRERDQEERIQKQQRKEKAQQYLLQFQTQMKRDIQERKAANQQAQELRSQNKNEYKNSWDKVASNISLKDGEYPGEKDVTKMRQAILNKRKDLTK
;
A
#
# COMPACT_ATOMS: atom_id res chain seq x y z
N MET A 1 29.20 -8.74 -29.05
CA MET A 1 29.65 -7.76 -28.04
C MET A 1 28.48 -7.55 -27.11
N ASP A 2 28.57 -8.24 -25.97
CA ASP A 2 28.00 -7.98 -24.65
C ASP A 2 26.47 -7.74 -24.62
N GLU A 3 25.59 -8.71 -24.39
CA GLU A 3 25.54 -9.72 -23.30
C GLU A 3 25.80 -9.13 -21.92
N PHE A 4 24.80 -8.45 -21.35
CA PHE A 4 24.65 -8.31 -19.90
C PHE A 4 23.15 -8.14 -19.57
N PHE A 5 22.67 -8.89 -18.59
CA PHE A 5 21.28 -9.11 -18.17
C PHE A 5 20.54 -10.29 -18.82
N ASP A 6 21.18 -11.45 -18.79
CA ASP A 6 20.49 -12.65 -18.32
C ASP A 6 21.01 -12.95 -16.92
N ASP A 7 20.14 -12.80 -15.90
CA ASP A 7 20.25 -13.67 -14.73
C ASP A 7 18.87 -13.85 -14.05
N PRO A 8 18.30 -15.07 -14.06
CA PRO A 8 17.01 -15.41 -13.50
C PRO A 8 17.16 -15.99 -12.10
N ALA A 9 17.29 -15.13 -11.09
CA ALA A 9 17.09 -15.51 -9.70
C ALA A 9 16.74 -14.27 -8.88
N GLY A 10 15.46 -13.94 -8.84
CA GLY A 10 14.91 -13.01 -7.86
C GLY A 10 15.02 -13.62 -6.47
N THR A 11 16.21 -13.57 -5.89
CA THR A 11 16.42 -13.80 -4.46
C THR A 11 15.74 -12.63 -3.76
N ILE A 12 14.51 -12.86 -3.31
CA ILE A 12 13.87 -12.00 -2.33
C ILE A 12 14.76 -12.10 -1.10
N GLU A 13 15.64 -11.11 -0.91
CA GLU A 13 16.35 -10.93 0.34
C GLU A 13 15.28 -10.72 1.40
N THR A 14 14.91 -11.80 2.08
CA THR A 14 14.27 -11.70 3.38
C THR A 14 15.25 -10.96 4.24
N TYR A 15 14.99 -9.68 4.48
CA TYR A 15 15.58 -8.94 5.58
C TYR A 15 15.17 -9.66 6.86
N ILE A 16 15.96 -10.67 7.23
CA ILE A 16 16.01 -11.21 8.57
C ILE A 16 16.62 -10.07 9.36
N VAL A 17 15.73 -9.29 9.99
CA VAL A 17 16.13 -8.38 11.06
C VAL A 17 16.94 -9.24 12.02
N PRO A 18 18.24 -8.98 12.23
CA PRO A 18 18.97 -9.71 13.25
C PRO A 18 18.21 -9.46 14.54
N GLU A 19 17.76 -10.54 15.16
CA GLU A 19 17.29 -10.53 16.53
C GLU A 19 18.49 -10.05 17.35
N VAL A 20 18.57 -8.73 17.53
CA VAL A 20 19.43 -8.12 18.50
C VAL A 20 18.85 -8.63 19.80
N ALA A 21 19.38 -9.76 20.25
CA ALA A 21 19.22 -10.26 21.59
C ALA A 21 19.45 -9.06 22.47
N ALA A 22 18.35 -8.50 22.98
CA ALA A 22 18.40 -7.49 24.00
C ALA A 22 19.04 -8.20 25.17
N GLN A 23 20.37 -8.09 25.26
CA GLN A 23 21.08 -8.46 26.46
C GLN A 23 20.33 -7.72 27.57
N PRO A 24 19.80 -8.43 28.59
CA PRO A 24 19.25 -7.73 29.73
C PRO A 24 20.37 -6.82 30.21
N LEU A 25 20.11 -5.51 30.24
CA LEU A 25 20.94 -4.58 30.99
C LEU A 25 20.95 -5.13 32.41
N MET A 26 21.99 -5.90 32.73
CA MET A 26 22.36 -6.29 34.08
C MET A 26 22.73 -4.99 34.77
N PHE A 27 21.71 -4.28 35.24
CA PHE A 27 21.89 -3.25 36.24
C PHE A 27 22.69 -3.91 37.35
N ASN A 28 23.92 -3.43 37.54
CA ASN A 28 24.80 -3.89 38.60
C ASN A 28 24.06 -3.83 39.94
N ASP A 29 23.58 -4.97 40.39
CA ASP A 29 22.88 -5.17 41.67
C ASP A 29 23.85 -5.12 42.87
N ALA A 30 25.10 -4.75 42.66
CA ALA A 30 26.13 -4.61 43.69
C ALA A 30 26.09 -3.25 44.43
N ALA A 31 25.23 -2.31 44.02
CA ALA A 31 25.05 -1.02 44.69
C ALA A 31 23.68 -0.85 45.38
N ARG A 32 22.79 -1.85 45.30
CA ARG A 32 21.64 -1.97 46.19
C ARG A 32 22.02 -2.84 47.38
N GLN A 33 22.84 -2.28 48.27
CA GLN A 33 22.75 -2.73 49.65
C GLN A 33 21.29 -2.52 50.07
N PRO A 34 20.53 -3.56 50.46
CA PRO A 34 19.33 -3.30 51.22
C PRO A 34 19.83 -2.54 52.45
N PHE A 35 19.44 -1.29 52.60
CA PHE A 35 19.59 -0.61 53.87
C PHE A 35 18.64 -1.35 54.82
N GLU A 36 19.12 -2.44 55.40
CA GLU A 36 18.47 -3.17 56.48
C GLU A 36 18.47 -2.24 57.68
N MET A 37 17.51 -1.30 57.69
CA MET A 37 17.10 -0.74 58.97
C MET A 37 16.56 -1.90 59.79
N PRO A 38 17.04 -2.11 61.02
CA PRO A 38 16.37 -3.04 61.92
C PRO A 38 14.93 -2.55 62.07
N ILE A 39 13.98 -3.29 61.49
CA ILE A 39 12.57 -3.10 61.76
C ILE A 39 12.42 -3.49 63.22
N ALA A 40 12.47 -2.49 64.11
CA ALA A 40 12.07 -2.66 65.49
C ALA A 40 10.67 -3.29 65.48
N PRO A 41 10.43 -4.45 66.13
CA PRO A 41 9.14 -5.11 66.13
C PRO A 41 8.15 -4.41 67.07
N ASN A 42 8.16 -3.08 67.08
CA ASN A 42 7.33 -2.22 67.93
C ASN A 42 6.83 -1.00 67.12
N ALA A 43 6.31 -1.23 65.91
CA ALA A 43 5.44 -0.23 65.29
C ALA A 43 4.06 -0.40 65.91
N GLY A 44 3.85 0.31 67.03
CA GLY A 44 2.62 0.28 67.79
C GLY A 44 1.39 0.39 66.90
N VAL A 45 0.35 -0.35 67.26
CA VAL A 45 -1.03 -0.03 66.94
C VAL A 45 -1.27 1.36 67.55
N THR A 46 -0.87 2.39 66.82
CA THR A 46 -1.27 3.76 67.11
C THR A 46 -2.75 3.76 66.81
N LEU A 47 -3.56 3.90 67.86
CA LEU A 47 -4.97 4.21 67.75
C LEU A 47 -5.04 5.56 67.02
N VAL A 48 -5.06 5.49 65.69
CA VAL A 48 -5.21 6.64 64.81
C VAL A 48 -6.53 7.28 65.20
N SER A 49 -6.50 8.56 65.58
CA SER A 49 -7.72 9.30 65.90
C SER A 49 -8.72 9.14 64.74
N ALA A 50 -10.02 9.03 65.05
CA ALA A 50 -11.07 8.87 64.05
C ALA A 50 -10.99 9.93 62.93
N GLU A 51 -10.52 11.14 63.26
CA GLU A 51 -10.29 12.22 62.30
C GLU A 51 -9.13 11.94 61.33
N GLN A 52 -8.02 11.36 61.84
CA GLN A 52 -6.88 10.99 60.99
C GLN A 52 -7.23 9.81 60.09
N GLN A 53 -8.10 8.89 60.53
CA GLN A 53 -8.56 7.77 59.71
C GLN A 53 -9.45 8.27 58.56
N GLN A 54 -10.38 9.19 58.83
CA GLN A 54 -11.19 9.85 57.79
C GLN A 54 -10.34 10.61 56.76
N ARG A 55 -9.25 11.28 57.18
CA ARG A 55 -8.33 11.94 56.23
C ARG A 55 -7.59 10.94 55.35
N ARG A 56 -7.19 9.78 55.89
CA ARG A 56 -6.54 8.72 55.12
C ARG A 56 -7.48 8.07 54.12
N ASP A 57 -8.74 7.85 54.51
CA ASP A 57 -9.75 7.27 53.63
C ASP A 57 -10.09 8.21 52.47
N LYS A 58 -10.23 9.52 52.72
CA LYS A 58 -10.39 10.53 51.66
C LYS A 58 -9.21 10.57 50.68
N LEU A 59 -7.98 10.44 51.19
CA LEU A 59 -6.79 10.40 50.32
C LEU A 59 -6.75 9.12 49.47
N ARG A 60 -7.21 7.99 50.01
CA ARG A 60 -7.34 6.74 49.25
C ARG A 60 -8.39 6.87 48.15
N GLU A 61 -9.55 7.45 48.46
CA GLU A 61 -10.61 7.69 47.46
C GLU A 61 -10.09 8.54 46.28
N ILE A 62 -9.37 9.62 46.55
CA ILE A 62 -8.78 10.49 45.52
C ILE A 62 -7.74 9.73 44.66
N GLU A 63 -6.89 8.91 45.30
CA GLU A 63 -5.89 8.11 44.58
C GLU A 63 -6.57 7.04 43.70
N GLU A 64 -7.61 6.39 44.22
CA GLU A 64 -8.40 5.39 43.48
C GLU A 64 -9.12 6.02 42.29
N GLU A 65 -9.70 7.21 42.43
CA GLU A 65 -10.30 7.96 41.32
C GLU A 65 -9.26 8.30 40.24
N ARG A 66 -8.06 8.72 40.65
CA ARG A 66 -6.96 9.01 39.71
C ARG A 66 -6.53 7.75 38.96
N ILE A 67 -6.41 6.61 39.64
CA ILE A 67 -6.05 5.34 39.03
C ILE A 67 -7.16 4.87 38.06
N LYS A 68 -8.44 5.04 38.42
CA LYS A 68 -9.57 4.73 37.53
C LYS A 68 -9.50 5.55 36.26
N LEU A 69 -9.27 6.87 36.37
CA LEU A 69 -9.16 7.75 35.21
C LEU A 69 -7.99 7.39 34.29
N VAL A 70 -6.84 7.02 34.85
CA VAL A 70 -5.70 6.53 34.04
C VAL A 70 -6.06 5.23 33.33
N ARG A 71 -6.70 4.28 34.03
CA ARG A 71 -7.13 3.01 33.43
C ARG A 71 -8.14 3.20 32.30
N GLU A 72 -9.10 4.11 32.46
CA GLU A 72 -10.07 4.46 31.43
C GLU A 72 -9.37 5.02 30.19
N ARG A 73 -8.45 5.98 30.37
CA ARG A 73 -7.67 6.54 29.25
C ARG A 73 -6.83 5.48 28.53
N ASP A 74 -6.18 4.57 29.25
CA ASP A 74 -5.44 3.47 28.66
C ASP A 74 -6.33 2.52 27.84
N GLN A 75 -7.56 2.26 28.32
CA GLN A 75 -8.53 1.43 27.61
C GLN A 75 -9.01 2.13 26.33
N GLU A 76 -9.34 3.41 26.41
CA GLU A 76 -9.73 4.21 25.24
C GLU A 76 -8.62 4.25 24.19
N GLU A 77 -7.36 4.45 24.59
CA GLU A 77 -6.23 4.45 23.66
C GLU A 77 -6.08 3.09 22.95
N ARG A 78 -6.21 1.98 23.69
CA ARG A 78 -6.16 0.63 23.12
C ARG A 78 -7.27 0.40 22.10
N ILE A 79 -8.50 0.82 22.43
CA ILE A 79 -9.65 0.71 21.52
C ILE A 79 -9.41 1.55 20.26
N GLN A 80 -8.99 2.80 20.40
CA GLN A 80 -8.70 3.67 19.26
C GLN A 80 -7.58 3.11 18.38
N LYS A 81 -6.52 2.55 18.99
CA LYS A 81 -5.43 1.93 18.25
C LYS A 81 -5.90 0.70 17.47
N GLN A 82 -6.77 -0.10 18.06
CA GLN A 82 -7.37 -1.25 17.38
C GLN A 82 -8.28 -0.80 16.22
N GLN A 83 -9.17 0.17 16.45
CA GLN A 83 -10.02 0.72 15.39
C GLN A 83 -9.21 1.30 14.22
N ARG A 84 -8.10 2.00 14.50
CA ARG A 84 -7.20 2.51 13.45
C ARG A 84 -6.58 1.37 12.64
N LYS A 85 -6.14 0.29 13.29
CA LYS A 85 -5.60 -0.90 12.62
C LYS A 85 -6.66 -1.56 11.74
N GLU A 86 -7.87 -1.76 12.25
CA GLU A 86 -8.98 -2.36 11.50
C GLU A 86 -9.35 -1.51 10.29
N LYS A 87 -9.47 -0.19 10.44
CA LYS A 87 -9.71 0.73 9.32
C LYS A 87 -8.60 0.68 8.27
N ALA A 88 -7.34 0.64 8.70
CA ALA A 88 -6.21 0.53 7.78
C ALA A 88 -6.24 -0.80 7.00
N GLN A 89 -6.59 -1.92 7.66
CA GLN A 89 -6.74 -3.21 7.00
C GLN A 89 -7.91 -3.23 6.01
N GLN A 90 -9.05 -2.64 6.38
CA GLN A 90 -10.20 -2.49 5.49
C GLN A 90 -9.84 -1.67 4.25
N TYR A 91 -9.15 -0.55 4.43
CA TYR A 91 -8.69 0.28 3.32
C TYR A 91 -7.73 -0.47 2.40
N LEU A 92 -6.76 -1.20 2.98
CA LEU A 92 -5.82 -2.02 2.21
C LEU A 92 -6.55 -3.07 1.36
N LEU A 93 -7.55 -3.75 1.94
CA LEU A 93 -8.32 -4.77 1.24
C LEU A 93 -9.17 -4.17 0.10
N GLN A 94 -9.80 -3.02 0.35
CA GLN A 94 -10.54 -2.28 -0.67
C GLN A 94 -9.63 -1.85 -1.82
N PHE A 95 -8.46 -1.29 -1.49
CA PHE A 95 -7.47 -0.88 -2.48
C PHE A 95 -6.98 -2.05 -3.34
N GLN A 96 -6.65 -3.19 -2.72
CA GLN A 96 -6.26 -4.39 -3.46
C GLN A 96 -7.38 -4.91 -4.37
N THR A 97 -8.62 -4.89 -3.89
CA THR A 97 -9.79 -5.32 -4.68
C THR A 97 -9.99 -4.41 -5.89
N GLN A 98 -9.93 -3.09 -5.68
CA GLN A 98 -10.06 -2.10 -6.73
C GLN A 98 -8.93 -2.25 -7.76
N MET A 99 -7.68 -2.36 -7.31
CA MET A 99 -6.53 -2.57 -8.19
C MET A 99 -6.68 -3.85 -9.04
N LYS A 100 -7.12 -4.97 -8.44
CA LYS A 100 -7.36 -6.22 -9.18
C LYS A 100 -8.45 -6.05 -10.23
N ARG A 101 -9.53 -5.35 -9.89
CA ARG A 101 -10.62 -5.05 -10.80
C ARG A 101 -10.14 -4.19 -11.97
N ASP A 102 -9.42 -3.11 -11.70
CA ASP A 102 -8.87 -2.22 -12.73
C ASP A 102 -7.92 -2.97 -13.69
N ILE A 103 -7.09 -3.88 -13.16
CA ILE A 103 -6.22 -4.73 -13.98
C ILE A 103 -7.05 -5.66 -14.87
N GLN A 104 -8.10 -6.28 -14.33
CA GLN A 104 -8.98 -7.16 -15.11
C GLN A 104 -9.73 -6.39 -16.19
N GLU A 105 -10.28 -5.22 -15.87
CA GLU A 105 -10.95 -4.35 -16.83
C GLU A 105 -10.00 -3.91 -17.95
N ARG A 106 -8.77 -3.52 -17.62
CA ARG A 106 -7.74 -3.19 -18.63
C ARG A 106 -7.36 -4.40 -19.49
N LYS A 107 -7.22 -5.58 -18.90
CA LYS A 107 -6.95 -6.82 -19.65
C LYS A 107 -8.08 -7.14 -20.61
N ALA A 108 -9.32 -7.07 -20.16
CA ALA A 108 -10.50 -7.30 -20.98
C ALA A 108 -10.60 -6.28 -22.13
N ALA A 109 -10.39 -4.99 -21.84
CA ALA A 109 -10.38 -3.95 -22.86
C ALA A 109 -9.26 -4.16 -23.90
N ASN A 110 -8.06 -4.54 -23.47
CA ASN A 110 -6.96 -4.85 -24.37
C ASN A 110 -7.24 -6.07 -25.24
N GLN A 111 -7.84 -7.11 -24.66
CA GLN A 111 -8.24 -8.30 -25.40
C GLN A 111 -9.30 -7.96 -26.46
N GLN A 112 -10.34 -7.21 -26.09
CA GLN A 112 -11.36 -6.74 -27.04
C GLN A 112 -10.74 -5.88 -28.15
N ALA A 113 -9.83 -4.96 -27.80
CA ALA A 113 -9.13 -4.15 -28.80
C ALA A 113 -8.26 -5.01 -29.73
N GLN A 114 -7.63 -6.07 -29.21
CA GLN A 114 -6.87 -7.01 -30.02
C GLN A 114 -7.77 -7.84 -30.94
N GLU A 115 -8.90 -8.33 -30.45
CA GLU A 115 -9.91 -9.04 -31.23
C GLU A 115 -10.44 -8.14 -32.36
N LEU A 116 -10.79 -6.90 -32.07
CA LEU A 116 -11.27 -5.93 -33.06
C LEU A 116 -10.19 -5.60 -34.10
N ARG A 117 -8.93 -5.45 -33.68
CA ARG A 117 -7.78 -5.31 -34.61
C ARG A 117 -7.61 -6.55 -35.49
N SER A 118 -7.85 -7.75 -34.95
CA SER A 118 -7.73 -9.01 -35.70
C SER A 118 -8.88 -9.17 -36.71
N GLN A 119 -10.10 -8.76 -36.36
CA GLN A 119 -11.24 -8.75 -37.27
C GLN A 119 -11.02 -7.75 -38.42
N ASN A 120 -10.55 -6.54 -38.11
CA ASN A 120 -10.25 -5.52 -39.13
C ASN A 120 -9.09 -5.93 -40.06
N LYS A 121 -8.19 -6.84 -39.65
CA LYS A 121 -7.17 -7.40 -40.55
C LYS A 121 -7.79 -8.28 -41.65
N ASN A 122 -8.90 -8.95 -41.35
CA ASN A 122 -9.60 -9.84 -42.28
C ASN A 122 -10.69 -9.12 -43.11
N GLU A 123 -11.00 -7.87 -42.79
CA GLU A 123 -12.03 -7.08 -43.47
C GLU A 123 -11.62 -6.66 -44.89
N TYR A 124 -10.33 -6.46 -45.14
CA TYR A 124 -9.81 -6.07 -46.45
C TYR A 124 -9.61 -7.30 -47.34
N LYS A 125 -10.50 -7.50 -48.33
CA LYS A 125 -10.35 -8.56 -49.36
C LYS A 125 -9.15 -8.33 -50.28
N ASN A 126 -8.76 -7.06 -50.49
CA ASN A 126 -7.64 -6.68 -51.35
C ASN A 126 -6.61 -5.85 -50.57
N SER A 127 -5.33 -6.19 -50.71
CA SER A 127 -4.21 -5.46 -50.14
C SER A 127 -4.22 -3.96 -50.50
N TRP A 128 -4.72 -3.59 -51.68
CA TRP A 128 -4.82 -2.19 -52.10
C TRP A 128 -5.91 -1.39 -51.41
N ASP A 129 -6.97 -2.03 -50.90
CA ASP A 129 -7.97 -1.35 -50.06
C ASP A 129 -7.36 -0.93 -48.74
N LYS A 130 -6.49 -1.78 -48.17
CA LYS A 130 -5.72 -1.49 -46.96
C LYS A 130 -4.69 -0.37 -47.19
N VAL A 131 -4.03 -0.34 -48.33
CA VAL A 131 -3.09 0.75 -48.67
C VAL A 131 -3.86 2.06 -48.83
N ALA A 132 -5.00 2.04 -49.52
CA ALA A 132 -5.83 3.22 -49.73
C ALA A 132 -6.48 3.76 -48.46
N SER A 133 -6.77 2.93 -47.45
CA SER A 133 -7.29 3.38 -46.16
C SER A 133 -6.22 3.97 -45.23
N ASN A 134 -4.95 3.59 -45.41
CA ASN A 134 -3.83 4.10 -44.61
C ASN A 134 -3.20 5.39 -45.17
N ILE A 135 -3.53 5.80 -46.40
CA ILE A 135 -3.08 7.08 -46.94
C ILE A 135 -4.02 8.21 -46.48
N SER A 136 -3.45 9.35 -46.09
CA SER A 136 -4.25 10.55 -45.87
C SER A 136 -4.84 11.01 -47.20
N LEU A 137 -6.16 10.89 -47.34
CA LEU A 137 -6.87 11.25 -48.57
C LEU A 137 -7.19 12.74 -48.66
N LYS A 138 -7.11 13.48 -47.55
CA LYS A 138 -7.37 14.92 -47.53
C LYS A 138 -6.12 15.71 -47.92
N ASP A 139 -6.34 16.74 -48.72
CA ASP A 139 -5.30 17.71 -49.07
C ASP A 139 -4.98 18.56 -47.82
N GLY A 140 -3.71 18.56 -47.41
CA GLY A 140 -3.22 19.23 -46.19
C GLY A 140 -2.97 18.35 -44.96
N GLU A 141 -3.41 17.07 -44.94
CA GLU A 141 -3.15 16.15 -43.82
C GLU A 141 -1.78 15.47 -43.88
N TYR A 142 -1.05 15.58 -44.99
CA TYR A 142 0.28 14.98 -45.11
C TYR A 142 1.31 15.85 -44.39
N PRO A 143 2.02 15.34 -43.37
CA PRO A 143 2.97 16.13 -42.58
C PRO A 143 4.29 16.41 -43.32
N GLY A 144 4.50 15.87 -44.51
CA GLY A 144 5.73 16.04 -45.28
C GLY A 144 5.69 17.21 -46.26
N GLU A 145 6.86 17.74 -46.60
CA GLU A 145 7.06 18.91 -47.47
C GLU A 145 6.81 18.62 -48.97
N LYS A 146 6.83 17.34 -49.37
CA LYS A 146 6.69 16.93 -50.78
C LYS A 146 5.23 16.84 -51.21
N ASP A 147 4.95 17.26 -52.45
CA ASP A 147 3.65 17.05 -53.09
C ASP A 147 3.41 15.56 -53.37
N VAL A 148 2.47 14.97 -52.64
CA VAL A 148 2.05 13.57 -52.75
C VAL A 148 0.77 13.38 -53.56
N THR A 149 0.24 14.43 -54.20
CA THR A 149 -1.06 14.40 -54.88
C THR A 149 -1.10 13.39 -56.03
N LYS A 150 -0.07 13.37 -56.89
CA LYS A 150 0.02 12.40 -58.01
C LYS A 150 0.18 10.96 -57.52
N MET A 151 0.91 10.76 -56.42
CA MET A 151 1.08 9.44 -55.81
C MET A 151 -0.25 8.93 -55.25
N ARG A 152 -1.02 9.78 -54.53
CA ARG A 152 -2.36 9.45 -54.03
C ARG A 152 -3.29 9.01 -55.17
N GLN A 153 -3.28 9.77 -56.27
CA GLN A 153 -4.11 9.48 -57.43
C GLN A 153 -3.72 8.16 -58.10
N ALA A 154 -2.42 7.86 -58.20
CA ALA A 154 -1.93 6.58 -58.72
C ALA A 154 -2.38 5.38 -57.87
N ILE A 155 -2.31 5.49 -56.54
CA ILE A 155 -2.74 4.46 -55.59
C ILE A 155 -4.26 4.21 -55.71
N LEU A 156 -5.07 5.28 -55.79
CA LEU A 156 -6.52 5.18 -55.97
C LEU A 156 -6.91 4.53 -57.30
N ASN A 157 -6.18 4.85 -58.37
CA ASN A 157 -6.40 4.23 -59.68
C ASN A 157 -6.06 2.74 -59.66
N LYS A 158 -4.95 2.33 -59.02
CA LYS A 158 -4.62 0.90 -58.89
C LYS A 158 -5.60 0.12 -58.05
N ARG A 159 -6.20 0.73 -57.02
CA ARG A 159 -7.32 0.11 -56.30
C ARG A 159 -8.50 -0.17 -57.24
N LYS A 160 -8.91 0.81 -58.04
CA LYS A 160 -10.04 0.68 -58.99
C LYS A 160 -9.79 -0.37 -60.07
N ASP A 161 -8.55 -0.44 -60.59
CA ASP A 161 -8.15 -1.41 -61.62
C ASP A 161 -8.31 -2.86 -61.15
N LEU A 162 -8.04 -3.14 -59.86
CA LEU A 162 -8.09 -4.49 -59.28
C LEU A 162 -9.49 -4.91 -58.79
N THR A 163 -10.45 -3.99 -58.79
CA THR A 163 -11.85 -4.23 -58.42
C THR A 163 -12.80 -4.38 -59.62
N LYS A 164 -12.29 -4.19 -60.85
CA LYS A 164 -13.01 -4.48 -62.10
C LYS A 164 -12.81 -5.93 -62.50
#